data_AF-A0A849UA60-F1
#
_entry.id   AF-A0A849UA60-F1
#
_cell.length_a   1.000
_cell.length_b   1.000
_cell.length_c   1.000
_cell.angle_alpha   90.00
_cell.angle_beta   90.00
_cell.angle_gamma   90.00
#
_symmetry.space_group_name_H-M   'P 1'
#
loop_
_entity.id
_entity.type
_entity.pdbx_description
1 polymer ?
#
loop_
_entity_poly.entity_id
_entity_poly.type
_entity_poly.pdbx_seq_one_letter_code
_entity_poly.pdbx_strand_id
1 'polypeptide(L)'
;MLNVSKTDYQLARQQILEGIISNEFGIENRDNLGPMIPIRLFQVLRMVALGSNMEDILGQGAPSMVYHSGQSLGTALGQIVAPTADKNLDTYVGKIEHLCRHLSIGLVVPDKVDLKAGILELRVDECVSCAGIHHVSSPICHFEAGMVGGIVKAFFNRNVKATETKCNALGDKTCLIRVDLL
;
A
#
# COMPACT_ATOMS: atom_id res chain seq x y z
N MET A 1 -18.40 -1.34 31.09
CA MET A 1 -17.62 -1.26 29.83
C MET A 1 -16.26 -0.68 30.17
N LEU A 2 -15.18 -1.45 30.03
CA LEU A 2 -13.82 -0.93 30.25
C LEU A 2 -13.53 0.08 29.13
N ASN A 3 -13.32 1.33 29.53
CA ASN A 3 -12.92 2.39 28.61
C ASN A 3 -11.43 2.15 28.27
N VAL A 4 -11.17 1.32 27.26
CA VAL A 4 -9.79 1.05 26.83
C VAL A 4 -9.28 2.31 26.14
N SER A 5 -8.39 3.04 26.81
CA SER A 5 -7.72 4.18 26.22
C SER A 5 -6.94 3.74 24.98
N LYS A 6 -7.05 4.52 23.90
CA LYS A 6 -6.24 4.31 22.69
C LYS A 6 -4.75 4.46 23.03
N THR A 7 -3.91 3.62 22.44
CA THR A 7 -2.45 3.80 22.46
C THR A 7 -2.07 5.04 21.63
N ASP A 8 -0.89 5.59 21.88
CA ASP A 8 -0.38 6.75 21.14
C ASP A 8 -0.30 6.48 19.62
N TYR A 9 0.11 5.28 19.22
CA TYR A 9 0.11 4.88 17.81
C TYR A 9 -1.30 4.79 17.20
N GLN A 10 -2.31 4.42 17.98
CA GLN A 10 -3.70 4.41 17.51
C GLN A 10 -4.24 5.84 17.36
N LEU A 11 -3.85 6.76 18.24
CA LEU A 11 -4.20 8.19 18.13
C LEU A 11 -3.52 8.82 16.90
N ALA A 12 -2.22 8.61 16.74
CA ALA A 12 -1.47 9.11 15.59
C ALA A 12 -2.04 8.57 14.27
N ARG A 13 -2.29 7.25 14.20
CA ARG A 13 -2.93 6.63 13.03
C ARG A 13 -4.27 7.28 12.70
N GLN A 14 -5.11 7.55 13.71
CA GLN A 14 -6.41 8.17 13.48
C GLN A 14 -6.25 9.55 12.86
N GLN A 15 -5.42 10.42 13.43
CA GLN A 15 -5.20 11.78 12.92
C GLN A 15 -4.66 11.77 11.49
N ILE A 16 -3.69 10.89 11.20
CA ILE A 16 -3.13 10.73 9.84
C ILE A 16 -4.22 10.33 8.84
N LEU A 17 -5.06 9.35 9.19
CA LEU A 17 -6.11 8.88 8.28
C LEU A 17 -7.23 9.91 8.11
N GLU A 18 -7.57 10.65 9.17
CA GLU A 18 -8.53 11.77 9.10
C GLU A 18 -8.04 12.87 8.18
N GLY A 19 -6.75 13.23 8.23
CA GLY A 19 -6.15 14.18 7.29
C GLY A 19 -6.26 13.71 5.83
N ILE A 20 -6.00 12.42 5.57
CA ILE A 20 -6.17 11.83 4.23
C ILE A 20 -7.63 11.87 3.77
N ILE A 21 -8.58 11.54 4.66
CA ILE A 21 -10.04 11.56 4.36
C ILE A 21 -10.50 12.97 4.02
N SER A 22 -10.04 13.96 4.78
CA SER A 22 -10.40 15.37 4.62
C SER A 22 -9.65 16.06 3.49
N ASN A 23 -8.77 15.34 2.77
CA ASN A 23 -7.91 15.88 1.72
C ASN A 23 -7.01 17.03 2.24
N GLU A 24 -6.60 16.96 3.51
CA GLU A 24 -5.73 17.90 4.20
C GLU A 24 -4.27 17.43 4.12
N PHE A 25 -3.55 17.93 3.12
CA PHE A 25 -2.14 17.57 2.90
C PHE A 25 -1.15 18.65 3.34
N GLY A 26 -1.64 19.78 3.86
CA GLY A 26 -0.83 20.72 4.62
C GLY A 26 -0.47 20.10 5.97
N ILE A 27 0.81 20.13 6.34
CA ILE A 27 1.28 19.56 7.61
C ILE A 27 1.76 20.69 8.51
N GLU A 28 1.12 20.83 9.66
CA GLU A 28 1.51 21.80 10.69
C GLU A 28 2.98 21.60 11.10
N ASN A 29 3.69 22.69 11.42
CA ASN A 29 5.11 22.69 11.77
C ASN A 29 6.07 22.24 10.64
N ARG A 30 5.63 22.29 9.38
CA ARG A 30 6.50 22.04 8.20
C ARG A 30 6.53 23.20 7.19
N ASP A 31 6.42 24.43 7.66
CA ASP A 31 6.31 25.64 6.82
C ASP A 31 7.44 25.78 5.77
N ASN A 32 8.67 25.36 6.11
CA ASN A 32 9.83 25.49 5.23
C ASN A 32 10.09 24.25 4.35
N LEU A 33 9.83 23.05 4.87
CA LEU A 33 10.16 21.79 4.18
C LEU A 33 8.97 21.22 3.40
N GLY A 34 7.75 21.67 3.71
CA GLY A 34 6.53 21.16 3.13
C GLY A 34 6.22 19.70 3.50
N PRO A 35 5.12 19.16 2.97
CA PRO A 35 4.63 17.81 3.29
C PRO A 35 5.42 16.70 2.60
N MET A 36 6.23 17.03 1.59
CA MET A 36 6.95 16.07 0.77
C MET A 36 8.31 15.73 1.35
N ILE A 37 8.75 14.49 1.10
CA ILE A 37 10.09 13.99 1.44
C ILE A 37 10.73 13.32 0.21
N PRO A 38 12.07 13.26 0.13
CA PRO A 38 12.74 12.47 -0.89
C PRO A 38 12.39 10.99 -0.76
N ILE A 39 12.14 10.30 -1.89
CA ILE A 39 11.88 8.85 -1.93
C ILE A 39 12.97 8.03 -1.21
N ARG A 40 14.23 8.48 -1.27
CA ARG A 40 15.35 7.83 -0.57
C ARG A 40 15.14 7.76 0.94
N LEU A 41 14.51 8.76 1.56
CA LEU A 41 14.22 8.72 3.00
C LEU A 41 13.19 7.62 3.31
N PHE A 42 12.15 7.49 2.49
CA PHE A 42 11.18 6.39 2.62
C PHE A 42 11.84 5.03 2.42
N GLN A 43 12.69 4.88 1.40
CA GLN A 43 13.39 3.62 1.12
C GLN A 43 14.35 3.21 2.24
N VAL A 44 15.03 4.17 2.88
CA VAL A 44 15.87 3.88 4.06
C VAL A 44 15.00 3.35 5.21
N LEU A 45 13.87 4.00 5.50
CA LEU A 45 12.93 3.51 6.51
C LEU A 45 12.41 2.11 6.15
N ARG A 46 11.96 1.93 4.91
CA ARG A 46 11.25 0.73 4.47
C ARG A 46 12.16 -0.48 4.25
N MET A 47 13.29 -0.31 3.58
CA MET A 47 14.17 -1.41 3.17
C MET A 47 15.25 -1.68 4.20
N VAL A 48 15.78 -0.65 4.87
CA VAL A 48 16.83 -0.85 5.88
C VAL A 48 16.20 -1.04 7.25
N ALA A 49 15.46 -0.05 7.74
CA ALA A 49 14.97 -0.07 9.13
C ALA A 49 13.82 -1.06 9.36
N LEU A 50 12.94 -1.28 8.38
CA LEU A 50 11.81 -2.23 8.46
C LEU A 50 12.01 -3.46 7.56
N GLY A 51 13.02 -3.47 6.69
CA GLY A 51 13.37 -4.64 5.88
C GLY A 51 14.45 -5.45 6.56
N SER A 52 15.71 -5.11 6.32
CA SER A 52 16.88 -5.83 6.85
C SER A 52 16.84 -6.02 8.37
N ASN A 53 16.52 -4.98 9.15
CA ASN A 53 16.44 -5.14 10.60
C ASN A 53 15.30 -6.07 11.05
N MET A 54 14.18 -6.12 10.30
CA MET A 54 13.11 -7.07 10.61
C MET A 54 13.50 -8.48 10.22
N GLU A 55 14.25 -8.67 9.13
CA GLU A 55 14.81 -9.96 8.75
C GLU A 55 15.77 -10.48 9.82
N ASP A 56 16.59 -9.60 10.41
CA ASP A 56 17.47 -9.96 11.53
C ASP A 56 16.70 -10.45 12.78
N ILE A 57 15.52 -9.88 13.04
CA ILE A 57 14.70 -10.20 14.23
C ILE A 57 13.77 -11.39 13.98
N LEU A 58 13.13 -11.47 12.81
CA LEU A 58 12.02 -12.37 12.50
C LEU A 58 12.38 -13.43 11.46
N GLY A 59 13.55 -13.34 10.84
CA GLY A 59 13.95 -14.19 9.73
C GLY A 59 12.91 -14.19 8.60
N GLN A 60 12.52 -15.39 8.19
CA GLN A 60 11.54 -15.61 7.12
C GLN A 60 10.12 -15.07 7.44
N GLY A 61 9.85 -14.65 8.68
CA GLY A 61 8.59 -14.01 9.07
C GLY A 61 8.48 -12.54 8.67
N ALA A 62 9.60 -11.86 8.38
CA ALA A 62 9.62 -10.43 8.09
C ALA A 62 8.77 -10.04 6.87
N PRO A 63 8.82 -10.73 5.71
CA PRO A 63 7.96 -10.43 4.57
C PRO A 63 6.46 -10.45 4.91
N SER A 64 6.03 -11.43 5.71
CA SER A 64 4.62 -11.58 6.13
C SER A 64 4.17 -10.42 7.01
N MET A 65 4.98 -9.99 7.97
CA MET A 65 4.67 -8.83 8.81
C MET A 65 4.51 -7.57 7.97
N VAL A 66 5.44 -7.32 7.05
CA VAL A 66 5.38 -6.16 6.18
C VAL A 66 4.19 -6.21 5.22
N TYR A 67 3.87 -7.39 4.68
CA TYR A 67 2.66 -7.61 3.90
C TYR A 67 1.39 -7.27 4.70
N HIS A 68 1.31 -7.69 5.97
CA HIS A 68 0.18 -7.36 6.83
C HIS A 68 0.08 -5.86 7.17
N SER A 69 1.21 -5.18 7.34
CA SER A 69 1.23 -3.72 7.47
C SER A 69 0.67 -3.05 6.21
N GLY A 70 1.09 -3.51 5.03
CA GLY A 70 0.56 -3.06 3.75
C GLY A 70 -0.95 -3.29 3.62
N GLN A 71 -1.42 -4.51 3.93
CA GLN A 71 -2.84 -4.85 3.91
C GLN A 71 -3.69 -3.98 4.83
N SER A 72 -3.15 -3.63 5.99
CA SER A 72 -3.82 -2.72 6.93
C SER A 72 -3.99 -1.32 6.33
N LEU A 73 -2.95 -0.78 5.69
CA LEU A 73 -3.04 0.49 4.98
C LEU A 73 -4.02 0.40 3.81
N GLY A 74 -3.89 -0.62 2.96
CA GLY A 74 -4.74 -0.81 1.79
C GLY A 74 -6.22 -0.92 2.13
N THR A 75 -6.55 -1.61 3.23
CA THR A 75 -7.93 -1.69 3.74
C THR A 75 -8.42 -0.31 4.17
N ALA A 76 -7.59 0.49 4.85
CA ALA A 76 -7.95 1.84 5.25
C ALA A 76 -8.17 2.75 4.04
N LEU A 77 -7.23 2.82 3.10
CA LEU A 77 -7.37 3.59 1.85
C LEU A 77 -8.62 3.15 1.08
N GLY A 78 -8.86 1.84 1.01
CA GLY A 78 -10.04 1.29 0.37
C GLY A 78 -11.35 1.70 1.02
N GLN A 79 -11.40 1.76 2.36
CA GLN A 79 -12.57 2.23 3.12
C GLN A 79 -12.80 3.74 2.96
N ILE A 80 -11.74 4.53 2.76
CA ILE A 80 -11.84 5.97 2.48
C ILE A 80 -12.53 6.18 1.12
N VAL A 81 -12.13 5.41 0.12
CA VAL A 81 -12.60 5.59 -1.26
C VAL A 81 -13.99 4.98 -1.50
N ALA A 82 -14.27 3.81 -0.92
CA ALA A 82 -15.46 3.00 -1.21
C ALA A 82 -16.80 3.76 -1.15
N PRO A 83 -17.09 4.62 -0.14
CA PRO A 83 -18.34 5.36 -0.06
C PRO A 83 -18.60 6.30 -1.23
N THR A 84 -17.54 6.76 -1.91
CA THR A 84 -17.64 7.73 -3.02
C THR A 84 -17.58 7.06 -4.39
N ALA A 85 -17.51 5.73 -4.45
CA ALA A 85 -17.35 4.96 -5.67
C ALA A 85 -18.63 4.23 -6.12
N ASP A 86 -19.73 4.35 -5.37
CA ASP A 86 -21.05 3.78 -5.70
C ASP A 86 -21.03 2.30 -6.10
N LYS A 87 -20.15 1.51 -5.47
CA LYS A 87 -19.90 0.08 -5.77
C LYS A 87 -19.48 -0.20 -7.22
N ASN A 88 -19.01 0.80 -7.95
CA ASN A 88 -18.44 0.64 -9.28
C ASN A 88 -16.92 0.41 -9.18
N LEU A 89 -16.44 -0.70 -9.75
CA LEU A 89 -15.03 -1.09 -9.65
C LEU A 89 -14.10 -0.11 -10.37
N ASP A 90 -14.47 0.35 -11.57
CA ASP A 90 -13.64 1.25 -12.36
C ASP A 90 -13.52 2.62 -11.68
N THR A 91 -14.63 3.16 -11.19
CA THR A 91 -14.64 4.39 -10.39
C THR A 91 -13.81 4.23 -9.11
N TYR A 92 -13.93 3.08 -8.44
CA TYR A 92 -13.18 2.79 -7.23
C TYR A 92 -11.67 2.75 -7.50
N VAL A 93 -11.25 1.99 -8.52
CA VAL A 93 -9.82 1.87 -8.84
C VAL A 93 -9.25 3.20 -9.34
N GLY A 94 -9.98 3.98 -10.14
CA GLY A 94 -9.54 5.31 -10.56
C GLY A 94 -9.33 6.28 -9.39
N LYS A 95 -10.18 6.21 -8.35
CA LYS A 95 -10.01 7.00 -7.12
C LYS A 95 -8.83 6.51 -6.27
N ILE A 96 -8.61 5.20 -6.22
CA ILE A 96 -7.42 4.62 -5.57
C ILE A 96 -6.15 5.06 -6.28
N GLU A 97 -6.11 5.02 -7.62
CA GLU A 97 -4.99 5.49 -8.42
C GLU A 97 -4.67 6.95 -8.08
N HIS A 98 -5.68 7.82 -8.11
CA HIS A 98 -5.53 9.24 -7.75
C HIS A 98 -4.97 9.42 -6.33
N LEU A 99 -5.51 8.68 -5.36
CA LEU A 99 -5.07 8.76 -3.97
C LEU A 99 -3.63 8.27 -3.78
N CYS A 100 -3.26 7.11 -4.35
CA CYS A 100 -1.91 6.57 -4.28
C CYS A 100 -0.89 7.46 -4.99
N ARG A 101 -1.29 8.09 -6.11
CA ARG A 101 -0.48 9.10 -6.81
C ARG A 101 -0.26 10.34 -5.95
N HIS A 102 -1.32 10.86 -5.32
CA HIS A 102 -1.21 12.04 -4.46
C HIS A 102 -0.32 11.77 -3.23
N LEU A 103 -0.42 10.58 -2.65
CA LEU A 103 0.44 10.11 -1.55
C LEU A 103 1.85 9.70 -2.00
N SER A 104 2.14 9.74 -3.31
CA SER A 104 3.43 9.35 -3.89
C SER A 104 3.87 7.92 -3.53
N ILE A 105 2.91 7.00 -3.42
CA ILE A 105 3.18 5.57 -3.18
C ILE A 105 3.59 4.86 -4.48
N GLY A 106 2.99 5.28 -5.58
CA GLY A 106 3.16 4.71 -6.91
C GLY A 106 1.88 4.88 -7.74
N LEU A 107 1.97 4.54 -9.03
CA LEU A 107 0.83 4.57 -9.95
C LEU A 107 0.16 3.20 -9.93
N VAL A 108 -0.98 3.12 -9.23
CA VAL A 108 -1.75 1.87 -9.09
C VAL A 108 -2.77 1.79 -10.21
N VAL A 109 -2.51 0.96 -11.22
CA VAL A 109 -3.35 0.88 -12.43
C VAL A 109 -3.83 -0.55 -12.70
N PRO A 110 -5.08 -0.75 -13.16
CA PRO A 110 -5.54 -2.07 -13.60
C PRO A 110 -4.70 -2.59 -14.77
N ASP A 111 -4.36 -3.88 -14.73
CA ASP A 111 -3.74 -4.60 -15.84
C ASP A 111 -4.71 -5.64 -16.43
N LYS A 112 -5.30 -6.45 -15.54
CA LYS A 112 -6.26 -7.49 -15.90
C LYS A 112 -7.35 -7.60 -14.85
N VAL A 113 -8.60 -7.72 -15.29
CA VAL A 113 -9.73 -7.98 -14.40
C VAL A 113 -10.56 -9.13 -14.96
N ASP A 114 -10.57 -10.26 -14.26
CA ASP A 114 -11.39 -11.42 -14.56
C ASP A 114 -12.22 -11.80 -13.32
N LEU A 115 -13.37 -11.14 -13.18
CA LEU A 115 -14.26 -11.34 -12.04
C LEU A 115 -14.91 -12.73 -12.01
N LYS A 116 -14.99 -13.43 -13.15
CA LYS A 116 -15.52 -14.81 -13.20
C LYS A 116 -14.51 -15.79 -12.59
N ALA A 117 -13.23 -15.61 -12.91
CA ALA A 117 -12.15 -16.38 -12.30
C ALA A 117 -11.77 -15.87 -10.89
N GLY A 118 -12.28 -14.71 -10.48
CA GLY A 118 -11.93 -14.08 -9.21
C GLY A 118 -10.50 -13.53 -9.19
N ILE A 119 -9.97 -13.10 -10.34
CA ILE A 119 -8.59 -12.63 -10.49
C ILE A 119 -8.58 -11.15 -10.88
N LEU A 120 -7.77 -10.37 -10.17
CA LEU A 120 -7.44 -9.01 -10.52
C LEU A 120 -5.91 -8.87 -10.56
N GLU A 121 -5.37 -8.20 -11.56
CA GLU A 121 -3.97 -7.84 -11.63
C GLU A 121 -3.87 -6.32 -11.71
N LEU A 122 -3.09 -5.75 -10.79
CA LEU A 122 -2.84 -4.31 -10.71
C LEU A 122 -1.34 -4.09 -10.80
N ARG A 123 -0.94 -3.15 -11.66
CA ARG A 123 0.43 -2.64 -11.68
C ARG A 123 0.61 -1.58 -10.61
N VAL A 124 1.79 -1.56 -10.03
CA VAL A 124 2.29 -0.46 -9.20
C VAL A 124 3.53 0.06 -9.91
N ASP A 125 3.31 0.96 -10.87
CA ASP A 125 4.42 1.64 -11.56
C ASP A 125 5.01 2.71 -10.63
N GLU A 126 6.28 3.07 -10.84
CA GLU A 126 6.99 4.05 -10.00
C GLU A 126 6.89 3.72 -8.48
N CYS A 127 6.87 2.43 -8.15
CA CYS A 127 6.70 1.94 -6.79
C CYS A 127 7.74 2.54 -5.83
N VAL A 128 7.24 3.24 -4.79
CA VAL A 128 8.08 3.95 -3.81
C VAL A 128 9.10 3.03 -3.13
N SER A 129 8.75 1.75 -2.94
CA SER A 129 9.59 0.75 -2.28
C SER A 129 10.79 0.32 -3.12
N CYS A 130 10.61 0.03 -4.41
CA CYS A 130 11.67 -0.59 -5.23
C CYS A 130 12.26 0.30 -6.33
N ALA A 131 11.68 1.47 -6.62
CA ALA A 131 12.19 2.33 -7.69
C ALA A 131 13.68 2.66 -7.51
N GLY A 132 14.47 2.40 -8.55
CA GLY A 132 15.92 2.60 -8.55
C GLY A 132 16.72 1.59 -7.72
N ILE A 133 16.13 0.43 -7.41
CA ILE A 133 16.81 -0.75 -6.85
C ILE A 133 16.92 -1.79 -7.96
N HIS A 134 18.04 -2.51 -8.04
CA HIS A 134 18.32 -3.50 -9.08
C HIS A 134 19.03 -4.73 -8.49
N HIS A 135 19.05 -5.83 -9.25
CA HIS A 135 19.82 -7.06 -8.96
C HIS A 135 19.39 -7.81 -7.68
N VAL A 136 18.12 -7.69 -7.27
CA VAL A 136 17.57 -8.58 -6.23
C VAL A 136 17.25 -9.96 -6.82
N SER A 137 17.13 -10.98 -5.99
CA SER A 137 16.84 -12.36 -6.41
C SER A 137 15.38 -12.77 -6.26
N SER A 138 14.55 -11.96 -5.60
CA SER A 138 13.13 -12.20 -5.39
C SER A 138 12.34 -10.88 -5.37
N PRO A 139 11.00 -10.90 -5.55
CA PRO A 139 10.17 -9.72 -5.36
C PRO A 139 10.29 -9.17 -3.93
N ILE A 140 10.32 -7.85 -3.77
CA ILE A 140 10.60 -7.16 -2.50
C ILE A 140 9.50 -6.17 -2.07
N CYS A 141 8.49 -5.93 -2.89
CA CYS A 141 7.41 -4.98 -2.63
C CYS A 141 6.26 -5.63 -1.84
N HIS A 142 6.60 -6.36 -0.78
CA HIS A 142 5.61 -7.07 0.04
C HIS A 142 4.58 -6.12 0.67
N PHE A 143 5.01 -4.90 1.02
CA PHE A 143 4.12 -3.86 1.54
C PHE A 143 3.07 -3.47 0.49
N GLU A 144 3.49 -3.19 -0.74
CA GLU A 144 2.58 -2.81 -1.82
C GLU A 144 1.69 -3.98 -2.27
N ALA A 145 2.21 -5.20 -2.26
CA ALA A 145 1.41 -6.40 -2.50
C ALA A 145 0.29 -6.53 -1.45
N GLY A 146 0.63 -6.34 -0.17
CA GLY A 146 -0.33 -6.28 0.93
C GLY A 146 -1.35 -5.16 0.73
N MET A 147 -0.88 -3.95 0.42
CA MET A 147 -1.71 -2.77 0.19
C MET A 147 -2.74 -2.99 -0.92
N VAL A 148 -2.31 -3.47 -2.08
CA VAL A 148 -3.22 -3.81 -3.19
C VAL A 148 -4.23 -4.88 -2.77
N GLY A 149 -3.79 -5.90 -2.03
CA GLY A 149 -4.70 -6.89 -1.44
C GLY A 149 -5.72 -6.27 -0.49
N GLY A 150 -5.32 -5.35 0.38
CA GLY A 150 -6.21 -4.62 1.29
C GLY A 150 -7.25 -3.77 0.55
N ILE A 151 -6.83 -3.10 -0.52
CA ILE A 151 -7.71 -2.30 -1.40
C ILE A 151 -8.78 -3.19 -2.03
N VAL A 152 -8.38 -4.29 -2.67
CA VAL A 152 -9.33 -5.23 -3.30
C VAL A 152 -10.26 -5.86 -2.26
N LYS A 153 -9.71 -6.26 -1.10
CA LYS A 153 -10.51 -6.78 0.02
C LYS A 153 -11.57 -5.79 0.49
N ALA A 154 -11.24 -4.51 0.61
CA ALA A 154 -12.18 -3.48 1.05
C ALA A 154 -13.34 -3.29 0.06
N PHE A 155 -13.07 -3.35 -1.26
CA PHE A 155 -14.11 -3.22 -2.28
C PHE A 155 -15.05 -4.43 -2.33
N PHE A 156 -14.50 -5.64 -2.38
CA PHE A 156 -15.31 -6.86 -2.53
C PHE A 156 -15.87 -7.39 -1.21
N ASN A 157 -15.37 -6.90 -0.07
CA ASN A 157 -15.68 -7.42 1.26
C ASN A 157 -15.47 -8.94 1.35
N ARG A 158 -14.40 -9.44 0.73
CA ARG A 158 -14.00 -10.85 0.69
C ARG A 158 -12.55 -11.00 1.11
N ASN A 159 -12.19 -12.17 1.61
CA ASN A 159 -10.78 -12.49 1.80
C ASN A 159 -10.10 -12.59 0.44
N VAL A 160 -8.83 -12.20 0.41
CA VAL A 160 -8.02 -12.21 -0.82
C VAL A 160 -6.62 -12.69 -0.51
N LYS A 161 -5.96 -13.20 -1.55
CA LYS A 161 -4.51 -13.44 -1.56
C LYS A 161 -3.89 -12.51 -2.60
N ALA A 162 -2.99 -11.63 -2.18
CA ALA A 162 -2.22 -10.81 -3.10
C ALA A 162 -0.78 -11.35 -3.20
N THR A 163 -0.23 -11.38 -4.41
CA THR A 163 1.11 -11.88 -4.70
C THR A 163 1.78 -10.98 -5.74
N GLU A 164 2.99 -10.50 -5.44
CA GLU A 164 3.82 -9.80 -6.42
C GLU A 164 4.40 -10.83 -7.40
N THR A 165 3.96 -10.78 -8.66
CA THR A 165 4.36 -11.72 -9.72
C THR A 165 5.44 -11.16 -10.64
N LYS A 166 5.61 -9.83 -10.66
CA LYS A 166 6.69 -9.09 -11.33
C LYS A 166 7.18 -7.98 -10.43
N CYS A 167 8.46 -7.63 -10.50
CA CYS A 167 9.04 -6.59 -9.65
C CYS A 167 10.04 -5.74 -10.42
N ASN A 168 9.97 -4.41 -10.28
CA ASN A 168 10.94 -3.54 -10.95
C ASN A 168 12.38 -3.80 -10.50
N ALA A 169 12.59 -4.18 -9.24
CA ALA A 169 13.93 -4.53 -8.73
C ALA A 169 14.51 -5.82 -9.34
N LEU A 170 13.65 -6.71 -9.87
CA LEU A 170 14.06 -7.90 -10.63
C LEU A 170 14.40 -7.58 -12.09
N GLY A 171 14.19 -6.34 -12.53
CA GLY A 171 14.37 -5.92 -13.93
C GLY A 171 13.08 -5.88 -14.75
N ASP A 172 11.91 -6.16 -14.15
CA ASP A 172 10.64 -5.93 -14.81
C ASP A 172 10.35 -4.43 -15.01
N LYS A 173 9.45 -4.09 -15.92
CA LYS A 173 9.04 -2.69 -16.16
C LYS A 173 8.08 -2.14 -15.10
N THR A 174 7.53 -3.00 -14.25
CA THR A 174 6.50 -2.70 -13.24
C THR A 174 6.63 -3.66 -12.07
N CYS A 175 6.06 -3.29 -10.93
CA CYS A 175 5.59 -4.28 -9.96
C CYS A 175 4.19 -4.73 -10.37
N LEU A 176 3.97 -6.03 -10.61
CA LEU A 176 2.63 -6.56 -10.94
C LEU A 176 2.12 -7.35 -9.74
N ILE A 177 0.99 -6.94 -9.19
CA ILE A 177 0.35 -7.62 -8.08
C ILE A 177 -0.87 -8.36 -8.60
N ARG A 178 -0.84 -9.68 -8.49
CA ARG A 178 -1.99 -10.54 -8.71
C ARG A 178 -2.77 -10.69 -7.41
N VAL A 179 -4.07 -10.48 -7.47
CA VAL A 179 -5.00 -10.68 -6.36
C VAL A 179 -6.03 -11.73 -6.74
N ASP A 180 -6.06 -12.82 -5.96
CA ASP A 180 -7.06 -13.88 -6.07
C ASP A 180 -8.11 -13.67 -4.97
N LEU A 181 -9.38 -13.57 -5.36
CA LEU A 181 -10.53 -13.52 -4.45
C LEU A 181 -10.80 -14.93 -3.90
N LEU A 182 -10.88 -15.05 -2.57
CA LEU A 182 -11.12 -16.32 -1.87
C LEU A 182 -12.61 -16.55 -1.60
#